data_AF-A0A3Q7IW97-F1
#
_entry.id   AF-A0A3Q7IW97-F1
#
_cell.length_a   1.000
_cell.length_b   1.000
_cell.length_c   1.000
_cell.angle_alpha   90.00
_cell.angle_beta   90.00
_cell.angle_gamma   90.00
#
_symmetry.space_group_name_H-M   'P 1'
#
loop_
_entity.id
_entity.type
_entity.pdbx_description
1 polymer ?
#
loop_
_entity_poly.entity_id
_entity_poly.type
_entity_poly.pdbx_seq_one_letter_code
_entity_poly.pdbx_strand_id
1 'polypeptide(L)' 'MFNPSGGKCHAVQCTININSECVGQRKVPGGCNNLCTIIQYGPNDLSGFFKQRCPDACSYPKDDPTSLFACPSDTTNY' A
#
# COMPACT_ATOMS: atom_id res chain seq x y z
N MET A 1 -5.81 3.93 7.84
CA MET A 1 -6.62 4.77 6.94
C MET A 1 -6.05 6.16 7.02
N PHE A 2 -5.61 6.72 5.90
CA PHE A 2 -5.18 8.10 5.81
C PHE A 2 -6.23 8.84 5.01
N ASN A 3 -6.96 9.73 5.67
CA ASN A 3 -8.11 10.40 5.08
C ASN A 3 -8.03 11.89 5.38
N PRO A 4 -7.46 12.70 4.48
CA PRO A 4 -7.44 14.13 4.69
C PRO A 4 -8.86 14.68 4.72
N SER A 5 -9.13 15.48 5.76
CA SER A 5 -10.43 16.04 6.07
C SER A 5 -10.84 17.06 5.02
N GLY A 6 -12.00 16.85 4.37
CA GLY A 6 -12.64 17.84 3.50
C GLY A 6 -13.08 17.35 2.11
N GLY A 7 -12.88 16.07 1.77
CA GLY A 7 -13.30 15.51 0.47
C GLY A 7 -12.57 16.10 -0.74
N LYS A 8 -11.49 16.85 -0.50
CA LYS A 8 -10.67 17.51 -1.53
C LYS A 8 -9.60 16.61 -2.12
N CYS A 9 -9.42 15.42 -1.54
CA CYS A 9 -8.50 14.41 -2.03
C CYS A 9 -9.12 13.03 -1.93
N HIS A 10 -8.57 12.10 -2.69
CA HIS A 10 -8.82 10.67 -2.54
C HIS A 10 -8.46 10.21 -1.12
N ALA A 11 -9.19 9.27 -0.54
CA ALA A 11 -8.82 8.70 0.75
C ALA A 11 -7.90 7.50 0.50
N VAL A 12 -6.70 7.49 1.07
CA VAL A 12 -5.79 6.34 0.95
C VAL A 12 -6.21 5.28 1.97
N GLN A 13 -6.74 4.18 1.46
CA GLN A 13 -7.27 3.11 2.29
C GLN A 13 -6.66 1.74 1.96
N CYS A 14 -6.39 1.01 3.04
CA CYS A 14 -5.99 -0.38 3.04
C CYS A 14 -6.64 -1.01 4.27
N THR A 15 -7.91 -1.39 4.13
CA THR A 15 -8.77 -1.84 5.24
C THR A 15 -8.95 -3.35 5.29
N ILE A 16 -8.44 -4.06 4.29
CA ILE A 16 -8.50 -5.52 4.25
C ILE A 16 -7.53 -6.14 5.25
N ASN A 17 -7.91 -7.29 5.81
CA ASN A 17 -7.03 -8.04 6.72
C ASN A 17 -5.97 -8.82 5.93
N ILE A 18 -4.94 -8.12 5.47
CA ILE A 18 -3.81 -8.71 4.73
C ILE A 18 -3.15 -9.84 5.52
N ASN A 19 -3.11 -9.75 6.85
CA ASN A 19 -2.51 -10.76 7.70
C ASN A 19 -3.25 -12.11 7.64
N SER A 20 -4.56 -12.09 7.42
CA SER A 20 -5.37 -13.32 7.28
C SER A 20 -5.10 -14.07 5.98
N GLU A 21 -4.69 -13.35 4.94
CA GLU A 21 -4.40 -13.90 3.61
C GLU A 21 -2.89 -14.05 3.36
N CYS A 22 -2.07 -13.76 4.37
CA CYS A 22 -0.63 -13.84 4.29
C CYS A 22 -0.15 -15.29 4.34
N VAL A 23 0.46 -15.75 3.26
CA VAL A 23 0.93 -17.14 3.08
C VAL A 23 2.45 -17.25 3.04
N GLY A 24 2.97 -18.41 3.44
CA GLY A 24 4.38 -18.79 3.28
C GLY A 24 5.36 -17.92 4.07
N GLN A 25 6.52 -17.65 3.47
CA GLN A 25 7.66 -16.95 4.09
C GLN A 25 7.41 -15.46 4.44
N ARG A 26 6.22 -14.93 4.12
CA ARG A 26 5.85 -13.53 4.39
C ARG A 26 5.15 -13.35 5.73
N LYS A 27 4.64 -14.44 6.31
CA LYS A 27 3.93 -14.37 7.58
C LYS A 27 4.92 -14.14 8.70
N VAL A 28 4.75 -13.03 9.41
CA VAL A 28 5.52 -12.70 10.61
C VAL A 28 4.56 -12.62 11.80
N PRO A 29 5.05 -12.75 13.04
CA PRO A 29 4.22 -12.50 14.21
C PRO A 29 3.57 -11.11 14.13
N GLY A 30 2.24 -11.06 14.06
CA GLY A 30 1.47 -9.81 14.00
C GLY A 30 1.39 -9.12 12.64
N GLY A 31 1.91 -9.71 11.56
CA GLY A 31 1.99 -9.00 10.27
C GLY A 31 2.21 -9.86 9.04
N CYS A 32 2.18 -9.20 7.88
CA CYS A 32 2.59 -9.73 6.60
C CYS A 32 3.72 -8.88 6.03
N ASN A 33 4.91 -9.45 5.92
CA ASN A 33 6.09 -8.72 5.48
C ASN A 33 6.18 -8.70 3.96
N ASN A 34 6.53 -7.54 3.40
CA ASN A 34 6.86 -7.45 2.00
C ASN A 34 8.30 -7.93 1.82
N LEU A 35 8.50 -9.06 1.14
CA LEU A 35 9.84 -9.61 0.87
C LEU A 35 10.50 -8.84 -0.28
N CYS A 36 10.64 -7.52 -0.12
CA CYS A 36 11.36 -6.65 -1.04
C CYS A 36 12.89 -6.84 -0.93
N THR A 37 13.36 -7.52 0.12
CA THR A 37 14.79 -7.74 0.38
C THR A 37 15.41 -8.86 -0.46
N ILE A 38 14.61 -9.73 -1.08
CA ILE A 38 15.14 -10.93 -1.78
C ILE A 38 15.04 -10.80 -3.31
N ILE A 39 14.05 -10.07 -3.86
CA ILE A 39 13.77 -10.11 -5.30
C ILE A 39 13.28 -8.77 -5.84
N GLN A 40 14.15 -8.12 -6.62
CA GLN A 40 13.90 -7.16 -7.71
C GLN A 40 13.07 -5.89 -7.43
N TYR A 41 13.60 -4.76 -7.91
CA TYR A 41 13.01 -3.41 -7.93
C TYR A 41 11.81 -3.27 -8.90
N GLY A 42 10.98 -4.29 -9.10
CA GLY A 42 9.93 -4.29 -10.11
C GLY A 42 8.65 -5.02 -9.68
N PRO A 43 7.54 -4.83 -10.41
CA PRO A 43 6.30 -5.53 -10.16
C PRO A 43 6.52 -7.04 -10.28
N ASN A 44 6.16 -7.78 -9.24
CA ASN A 44 6.25 -9.23 -9.16
C ASN A 44 5.01 -9.76 -8.44
N ASP A 45 4.82 -11.08 -8.39
CA ASP A 45 3.69 -11.70 -7.67
C ASP A 45 3.66 -11.31 -6.17
N LEU A 46 4.81 -10.85 -5.67
CA LEU A 46 5.01 -10.33 -4.33
C LEU A 46 4.30 -8.99 -4.12
N SER A 47 4.63 -7.97 -4.90
CA SER A 47 4.03 -6.64 -4.83
C SER A 47 2.60 -6.61 -5.38
N GLY A 48 2.29 -7.43 -6.39
CA GLY A 48 0.94 -7.57 -6.94
C GLY A 48 -0.09 -8.01 -5.88
N PHE A 49 0.28 -8.88 -4.94
CA PHE A 49 -0.59 -9.31 -3.85
C PHE A 49 -1.07 -8.13 -2.96
N PHE A 50 -0.14 -7.23 -2.62
CA PHE A 50 -0.44 -6.05 -1.80
C PHE A 50 -1.19 -5.00 -2.62
N LYS A 51 -0.79 -4.76 -3.87
CA LYS A 51 -1.44 -3.79 -4.77
C LYS A 51 -2.89 -4.18 -5.11
N GLN A 52 -3.18 -5.47 -5.31
CA GLN A 52 -4.55 -5.94 -5.54
C GLN A 52 -5.46 -5.74 -4.33
N ARG A 53 -4.92 -5.89 -3.11
CA ARG A 53 -5.67 -5.73 -1.86
C ARG A 53 -5.77 -4.28 -1.41
N CYS A 54 -4.76 -3.50 -1.72
CA CYS A 54 -4.61 -2.10 -1.33
C CYS A 54 -4.05 -1.31 -2.52
N PRO A 55 -4.91 -0.94 -3.49
CA PRO A 55 -4.49 -0.27 -4.71
C PRO A 55 -3.89 1.11 -4.47
N ASP A 56 -4.25 1.76 -3.36
CA ASP A 56 -3.74 3.07 -2.97
C ASP A 56 -2.41 3.02 -2.21
N ALA A 57 -1.96 1.81 -1.82
CA ALA A 57 -0.74 1.64 -1.05
C ALA A 57 0.45 1.34 -1.96
N CYS A 58 1.58 2.00 -1.71
CA CYS A 58 2.86 1.62 -2.33
C CYS A 58 3.24 0.19 -1.94
N SER A 59 3.31 -0.67 -2.94
CA SER A 59 3.65 -2.08 -2.81
C SER A 59 5.12 -2.40 -3.16
N TYR A 60 5.83 -1.50 -3.83
CA TYR A 60 7.27 -1.57 -4.11
C TYR A 60 7.88 -0.17 -4.38
N PRO A 61 9.22 0.02 -4.35
CA PRO A 61 9.83 1.35 -4.46
C PRO A 61 9.62 2.07 -5.81
N LYS A 62 9.35 1.31 -6.88
CA LYS A 62 9.03 1.83 -8.22
C LYS A 62 7.55 1.65 -8.57
N ASP A 63 6.69 1.54 -7.56
CA ASP A 63 5.25 1.42 -7.78
C ASP A 63 4.73 2.64 -8.56
N ASP A 64 3.68 2.42 -9.34
CA ASP A 64 3.13 3.42 -10.25
C ASP A 64 2.76 4.71 -9.51
N PRO A 65 2.73 5.89 -10.19
CA PRO A 65 2.29 7.15 -9.59
C PRO A 65 0.87 7.10 -9.03
N THR A 66 0.09 6.06 -9.35
CA THR A 66 -1.22 5.77 -8.75
C THR A 66 -1.15 5.45 -7.25
N SER A 67 0.01 5.03 -6.74
CA SER A 67 0.29 4.89 -5.30
C SER A 67 0.79 6.20 -4.65
N LEU A 68 1.06 7.24 -5.45
CA LEU A 68 1.49 8.54 -4.93
C LEU A 68 0.27 9.37 -4.57
N PHE A 69 0.15 9.64 -3.29
CA PHE A 69 -0.90 10.49 -2.79
C PHE A 69 -0.51 11.96 -2.87
N ALA A 70 -1.22 12.73 -3.68
CA ALA A 70 -1.05 14.17 -3.78
C ALA A 70 -2.37 14.86 -3.41
N CYS A 71 -2.25 15.87 -2.53
CA CYS A 71 -3.34 16.75 -2.14
C CYS A 71 -3.01 18.20 -2.51
N PRO A 72 -4.02 19.04 -2.80
CA PRO A 72 -3.79 20.47 -2.91
C PRO A 72 -3.20 21.03 -1.62
N SER A 73 -2.09 21.76 -1.74
CA SER A 73 -1.48 22.51 -0.62
C SER A 73 -2.48 23.52 -0.04
N ASP A 74 -2.30 23.88 1.23
CA ASP A 74 -3.03 24.93 1.95
C ASP A 74 -4.52 24.71 2.21
N THR A 75 -5.12 23.63 1.69
CA THR A 75 -6.56 23.34 1.87
C THR A 75 -6.85 21.97 2.46
N THR A 76 -5.81 21.23 2.84
CA THR A 76 -5.86 19.83 3.25
C THR A 76 -5.39 19.68 4.69
N ASN A 77 -6.27 19.21 5.58
CA ASN A 77 -5.91 18.77 6.94
C ASN A 77 -5.80 17.24 6.94
N TYR A 78 -4.74 16.67 7.52
CA TYR A 78 -4.45 15.23 7.51
C TYR A 78 -4.83 14.52 8.82
#